data_AF-A0A355YSL5-F1
#
_entry.id   AF-A0A355YSL5-F1
#
_cell.length_a   1.000
_cell.length_b   1.000
_cell.length_c   1.000
_cell.angle_alpha   90.00
_cell.angle_beta   90.00
_cell.angle_gamma   90.00
#
_symmetry.space_group_name_H-M   'P 1'
#
loop_
_entity.id
_entity.type
_entity.pdbx_description
1 polymer ?
#
loop_
_entity_poly.entity_id
_entity_poly.type
_entity_poly.pdbx_seq_one_letter_code
_entity_poly.pdbx_strand_id
1 'polypeptide(L)'
;MEDSGQSVSLLLCTLSDERTSHKNSPQLKEISNLLAKSIREALNRGDIFTRYNMCQFLVILMGISKEECPELIGRIDAGFRRLVHSRRVRVAYRVASL
;
A
#
# COMPACT_ATOMS: atom_id res chain seq x y z
N MET A 1 33.56 -6.45 -6.54
CA MET A 1 32.73 -6.30 -5.34
C MET A 1 31.33 -6.64 -5.77
N GLU A 2 30.93 -7.86 -5.44
CA GLU A 2 29.73 -8.51 -5.96
C GLU A 2 28.50 -7.83 -5.36
N ASP A 3 27.89 -6.93 -6.14
CA ASP A 3 26.55 -6.42 -5.87
C ASP A 3 25.59 -7.57 -6.20
N SER A 4 25.11 -8.27 -5.18
CA SER A 4 23.93 -9.13 -5.36
C SER A 4 22.75 -8.21 -5.63
N GLY A 5 22.61 -7.78 -6.90
CA GLY A 5 21.78 -6.70 -7.42
C GLY A 5 20.28 -6.93 -7.34
N GLN A 6 19.78 -7.17 -6.13
CA GLN A 6 18.37 -7.08 -5.82
C GLN A 6 18.04 -5.62 -5.49
N SER A 7 17.46 -4.92 -6.46
CA SER A 7 16.85 -3.61 -6.24
C SER A 7 15.77 -3.72 -5.16
N VAL A 8 15.94 -2.96 -4.08
CA VAL A 8 14.94 -2.85 -3.01
C VAL A 8 14.19 -1.53 -3.19
N SER A 9 12.86 -1.61 -3.25
CA SER A 9 11.99 -0.43 -3.34
C SER A 9 11.09 -0.35 -2.12
N LEU A 10 10.89 0.86 -1.60
CA LEU A 10 9.92 1.16 -0.56
C LEU A 10 8.66 1.79 -1.18
N LEU A 11 7.50 1.19 -0.93
CA LEU A 11 6.19 1.72 -1.27
C LEU A 11 5.45 2.17 0.00
N LEU A 12 5.10 3.45 0.07
CA LEU A 12 4.26 4.03 1.09
C LEU A 12 2.83 4.20 0.56
N CYS A 13 1.87 3.50 1.17
CA CYS A 13 0.45 3.63 0.87
C CYS A 13 -0.20 4.51 1.95
N THR A 14 -0.79 5.65 1.56
CA THR A 14 -1.46 6.58 2.47
C THR A 14 -2.96 6.66 2.17
N LEU A 15 -3.76 6.17 3.09
CA LEU A 15 -5.23 6.23 3.10
C LEU A 15 -5.70 7.63 3.52
N SER A 16 -6.68 8.16 2.81
CA SER A 16 -7.37 9.41 3.15
C SER A 16 -8.87 9.23 2.92
N ASP A 17 -9.69 9.77 3.82
CA ASP A 17 -11.14 9.82 3.66
C ASP A 17 -11.61 11.26 3.92
N GLU A 18 -12.13 11.90 2.88
CA GLU A 18 -12.62 13.29 2.91
C GLU A 18 -13.82 13.50 3.85
N ARG A 19 -14.44 12.43 4.38
CA ARG A 19 -15.54 12.54 5.37
C ARG A 19 -15.06 12.81 6.79
N THR A 20 -13.84 12.40 7.11
CA THR A 20 -13.43 12.23 8.50
C THR A 20 -12.18 13.04 8.81
N SER A 21 -12.37 14.18 9.46
CA SER A 21 -11.29 14.94 10.10
C SER A 21 -10.67 14.15 11.28
N HIS A 22 -11.42 13.21 11.86
CA HIS A 22 -10.99 12.41 13.00
C HIS A 22 -10.23 11.15 12.56
N LYS A 23 -8.93 11.09 12.87
CA LYS A 23 -8.04 9.99 12.46
C LYS A 23 -8.32 8.60 13.10
N ASN A 24 -9.32 8.48 13.98
CA ASN A 24 -9.61 7.27 14.75
C ASN A 24 -11.08 6.81 14.69
N SER A 25 -11.84 7.16 13.65
CA SER A 25 -13.21 6.64 13.52
C SER A 25 -13.22 5.12 13.29
N PRO A 26 -14.23 4.39 13.79
CA PRO A 26 -14.35 2.95 13.58
C PRO A 26 -14.42 2.59 12.08
N GLN A 27 -15.05 3.46 11.29
CA GLN A 27 -15.11 3.35 9.83
C GLN A 27 -13.73 3.43 9.18
N LEU A 28 -12.89 4.39 9.61
CA LEU A 28 -11.51 4.50 9.10
C LEU A 28 -10.68 3.26 9.46
N LYS A 29 -10.87 2.68 10.65
CA LYS A 29 -10.21 1.43 11.04
C LYS A 29 -10.63 0.25 10.15
N GLU A 30 -11.90 0.14 9.81
CA GLU A 30 -12.40 -0.89 8.89
C GLU A 30 -11.79 -0.71 7.49
N ILE A 31 -11.85 0.49 6.93
CA ILE A 31 -11.27 0.81 5.63
C ILE A 31 -9.75 0.55 5.62
N SER A 32 -9.05 0.91 6.70
CA SER A 32 -7.63 0.62 6.89
C SER A 32 -7.33 -0.88 6.88
N ASN A 33 -8.17 -1.70 7.50
CA ASN A 33 -8.03 -3.16 7.46
C ASN A 33 -8.28 -3.72 6.04
N LEU A 34 -9.22 -3.15 5.29
CA LEU A 34 -9.46 -3.53 3.90
C LEU A 34 -8.26 -3.18 3.02
N LEU A 35 -7.64 -2.01 3.20
CA LEU A 35 -6.41 -1.66 2.50
C LEU A 35 -5.27 -2.63 2.85
N ALA A 36 -5.09 -2.95 4.14
CA ALA A 36 -4.09 -3.93 4.57
C ALA A 36 -4.29 -5.30 3.92
N LYS A 37 -5.55 -5.74 3.79
CA LYS A 37 -5.92 -6.98 3.10
C LYS A 37 -5.53 -6.92 1.61
N SER A 38 -5.90 -5.86 0.91
CA SER A 38 -5.59 -5.69 -0.51
C SER A 38 -4.09 -5.59 -0.79
N ILE A 39 -3.32 -4.94 0.10
CA ILE A 39 -1.85 -4.95 0.02
C ILE A 39 -1.36 -6.39 0.12
N ARG A 40 -1.73 -7.11 1.19
CA ARG A 40 -1.27 -8.49 1.42
C ARG A 40 -1.60 -9.45 0.27
N GLU A 41 -2.77 -9.30 -0.36
CA GLU A 41 -3.20 -10.14 -1.49
C GLU A 41 -2.45 -9.81 -2.80
N ALA A 42 -1.92 -8.60 -2.94
CA ALA A 42 -1.16 -8.19 -4.12
C ALA A 42 0.33 -8.55 -4.05
N LEU A 43 0.90 -8.66 -2.85
CA LEU A 43 2.32 -8.92 -2.64
C LEU A 43 2.76 -10.32 -3.07
N ASN A 44 4.00 -10.43 -3.54
CA ASN A 44 4.64 -11.69 -3.88
C ASN A 44 5.29 -12.34 -2.65
N ARG A 45 5.71 -13.60 -2.78
CA ARG A 45 6.50 -14.27 -1.73
C ARG A 45 7.85 -13.56 -1.58
N GLY A 46 8.06 -12.97 -0.41
CA GLY A 46 9.30 -12.26 -0.06
C GLY A 46 9.08 -10.79 0.25
N ASP A 47 8.05 -10.16 -0.32
CA ASP A 47 7.72 -8.78 0.03
C ASP A 47 7.25 -8.67 1.48
N ILE A 48 7.65 -7.59 2.15
CA ILE A 48 7.32 -7.34 3.56
C ILE A 48 6.43 -6.11 3.62
N PHE A 49 5.37 -6.15 4.43
CA PHE A 49 4.60 -4.94 4.73
C PHE A 49 4.29 -4.81 6.21
N THR A 50 4.17 -3.57 6.65
CA THR A 50 3.77 -3.22 8.01
C THR A 50 2.84 -2.00 8.02
N ARG A 51 2.03 -1.90 9.05
CA ARG A 51 1.19 -0.73 9.30
C ARG A 51 1.99 0.28 10.10
N TYR A 52 2.34 1.41 9.48
CA TYR A 52 3.03 2.51 10.15
C TYR A 52 2.09 3.29 11.08
N ASN A 53 0.85 3.54 10.62
CA ASN A 53 -0.24 4.06 11.45
C ASN A 53 -1.59 3.69 10.83
N MET A 54 -2.70 4.16 11.42
CA MET A 54 -4.05 3.83 10.93
C MET A 54 -4.29 4.18 9.46
N CYS A 55 -3.60 5.18 8.94
CA CYS A 55 -3.75 5.62 7.55
C CYS A 55 -2.56 5.27 6.66
N GLN A 56 -1.49 4.67 7.17
CA GLN A 56 -0.25 4.52 6.42
C GLN A 56 0.35 3.13 6.56
N PHE A 57 0.75 2.57 5.42
CA PHE A 57 1.39 1.27 5.32
C PHE A 57 2.72 1.42 4.59
N LEU A 58 3.74 0.78 5.14
CA LEU A 58 5.07 0.68 4.55
C LEU A 58 5.21 -0.71 3.96
N VAL A 59 5.62 -0.78 2.69
CA VAL A 59 5.82 -2.01 1.95
C VAL A 59 7.24 -2.00 1.40
N ILE A 60 8.02 -3.01 1.74
CA ILE A 60 9.35 -3.25 1.21
C ILE A 60 9.21 -4.31 0.12
N LEU A 61 9.56 -3.92 -1.10
CA LEU A 61 9.47 -4.74 -2.29
C LEU A 61 10.85 -5.29 -2.62
N MET A 62 11.00 -6.61 -2.66
CA MET A 62 12.27 -7.27 -2.93
C MET A 62 12.35 -7.68 -4.39
N GLY A 63 13.31 -7.13 -5.14
CA GLY A 63 13.51 -7.48 -6.55
C GLY A 63 12.50 -6.86 -7.51
N ILE A 64 11.69 -5.89 -7.05
CA ILE A 64 10.81 -5.08 -7.91
C ILE A 64 11.51 -3.74 -8.17
N SER A 65 11.78 -3.46 -9.45
CA SER A 65 12.28 -2.15 -9.85
C SER A 65 11.19 -1.09 -9.72
N LYS A 66 11.58 0.18 -9.67
CA LYS A 66 10.64 1.31 -9.65
C LYS A 66 9.68 1.31 -10.85
N GLU A 67 10.11 0.70 -11.96
CA GLU A 67 9.39 0.62 -13.24
C GLU A 67 8.24 -0.39 -13.18
N GLU A 68 8.38 -1.42 -12.35
CA GLU A 68 7.39 -2.50 -12.15
C GLU A 68 6.39 -2.17 -11.03
N CYS A 69 6.72 -1.21 -10.16
CA CYS A 69 5.84 -0.75 -9.09
C CYS A 69 4.42 -0.32 -9.53
N PRO A 70 4.21 0.35 -10.68
CA PRO A 70 2.87 0.73 -11.14
C PRO A 70 1.92 -0.46 -11.33
N GLU A 71 2.41 -1.62 -11.77
CA GLU A 71 1.58 -2.82 -11.95
C GLU A 71 1.11 -3.34 -10.58
N LEU A 72 2.02 -3.45 -9.61
CA LEU A 72 1.68 -3.82 -8.24
C LEU A 72 0.69 -2.83 -7.61
N ILE A 73 0.91 -1.53 -7.78
CA ILE A 73 -0.01 -0.48 -7.31
C ILE A 73 -1.38 -0.66 -7.95
N GLY A 74 -1.45 -0.96 -9.24
CA GLY A 74 -2.70 -1.25 -9.95
C GLY A 74 -3.44 -2.46 -9.36
N ARG A 75 -2.73 -3.53 -9.01
CA ARG A 75 -3.31 -4.71 -8.34
C ARG A 75 -3.86 -4.38 -6.95
N ILE A 76 -3.11 -3.61 -6.15
CA ILE A 76 -3.55 -3.15 -4.83
C ILE A 76 -4.81 -2.30 -4.97
N ASP A 77 -4.82 -1.32 -5.88
CA ASP A 77 -5.94 -0.42 -6.06
C ASP A 77 -7.18 -1.16 -6.56
N ALA A 78 -7.03 -2.06 -7.54
CA ALA A 78 -8.13 -2.89 -8.02
C ALA A 78 -8.71 -3.78 -6.91
N GLY A 79 -7.87 -4.41 -6.11
CA GLY A 79 -8.30 -5.21 -4.95
C GLY A 79 -9.04 -4.36 -3.91
N PHE A 80 -8.51 -3.17 -3.61
CA PHE A 80 -9.10 -2.26 -2.65
C PHE A 80 -10.45 -1.70 -3.12
N ARG A 81 -10.56 -1.31 -4.40
CA ARG A 81 -11.77 -0.75 -5.00
C ARG A 81 -12.90 -1.77 -5.14
N ARG A 82 -12.61 -3.06 -5.19
CA ARG A 82 -13.62 -4.13 -5.08
C ARG A 82 -14.25 -4.21 -3.68
N LEU A 83 -13.51 -3.80 -2.65
CA LEU A 83 -13.96 -3.83 -1.26
C LEU A 83 -14.59 -2.49 -0.83
N VAL A 84 -14.04 -1.37 -1.33
CA VAL A 84 -14.43 -0.02 -0.93
C VAL A 84 -15.00 0.77 -2.11
N HIS A 85 -16.33 0.93 -2.09
CA HIS A 85 -17.10 1.61 -3.15
C HIS A 85 -17.18 3.13 -2.97
N SER A 86 -16.67 3.66 -1.85
CA SER A 86 -16.71 5.10 -1.57
C SER A 86 -15.70 5.87 -2.42
N ARG A 87 -16.20 6.79 -3.25
CA ARG A 87 -15.36 7.74 -4.02
C ARG A 87 -14.61 8.74 -3.15
N ARG A 88 -15.05 8.86 -1.89
CA ARG A 88 -14.50 9.74 -0.86
C ARG A 88 -13.22 9.20 -0.23
N VAL A 89 -12.99 7.90 -0.38
CA VAL A 89 -11.79 7.23 0.10
C VAL A 89 -10.76 7.18 -1.02
N ARG A 90 -9.55 7.66 -0.72
CA ARG A 90 -8.40 7.71 -1.63
C ARG A 90 -7.20 7.03 -1.01
N VAL A 91 -6.39 6.41 -1.85
CA VAL A 91 -5.09 5.87 -1.47
C VAL A 91 -4.06 6.57 -2.34
N ALA A 92 -3.08 7.21 -1.71
CA ALA A 92 -1.92 7.78 -2.37
C ALA A 92 -0.75 6.79 -2.25
N TYR A 93 -0.06 6.55 -3.36
CA TYR A 93 1.07 5.65 -3.44
C TYR A 93 2.35 6.45 -3.71
N ARG A 94 3.39 6.22 -2.91
CA ARG A 94 4.71 6.85 -3.09
C ARG A 94 5.79 5.79 -3.08
N VAL A 95 6.62 5.78 -4.11
CA VAL A 95 7.73 4.83 -4.27
C VAL A 95 9.05 5.55 -4.04
N ALA A 96 9.92 4.96 -3.23
CA ALA A 96 11.31 5.37 -3.05
C ALA A 96 12.22 4.17 -3.30
N SER A 97 13.38 4.38 -3.93
CA SER A 97 14.42 3.36 -4.06
C SER A 97 15.35 3.46 -2.86
N LEU A 98 15.78 2.31 -2.32
CA LEU A 98 16.68 2.20 -1.17
C LEU A 98 18.11 1.88 -1.61
#